data_AF-A0A9P0B2U9-F1
#
_entry.id   AF-A0A9P0B2U9-F1
#
_cell.length_a   1.000
_cell.length_b   1.000
_cell.length_c   1.000
_cell.angle_alpha   90.00
_cell.angle_beta   90.00
_cell.angle_gamma   90.00
#
_symmetry.space_group_name_H-M   'P 1'
#
loop_
_entity.id
_entity.type
_entity.pdbx_description
1 polymer ?
#
loop_
_entity_poly.entity_id
_entity_poly.type
_entity_poly.pdbx_seq_one_letter_code
_entity_poly.pdbx_strand_id
1 'polypeptide(L)'
;MGLHREHINGYDDFCKFFEKFESKGKTVHVYFSGSKLENGESWCDDCIRAWPVIEGVLKKLEGPSQEHEESETKKIEEQVLETKEEKPKEAKKTKEQENKPKEAKKTKEHESKPKETKEPESKLKKKKEQDGKPEVAMETKEQESKTTEESAEKEESNESYFIYVEVGDRPTWKDPKSSFRTDKRTKVMVLPSIIRWEGHQRLIGDQCENPELVEMLFTDEDD
;
A
#
# COMPACT_ATOMS: atom_id res chain seq x y z
N MET A 1 10.75 18.26 -6.29
CA MET A 1 10.83 17.33 -5.15
C MET A 1 11.37 16.02 -5.68
N GLY A 2 12.33 15.40 -5.00
CA GLY A 2 12.77 14.06 -5.37
C GLY A 2 11.79 13.05 -4.79
N LEU A 3 11.13 12.23 -5.62
CA LEU A 3 10.31 11.14 -5.11
C LEU A 3 11.03 9.81 -5.36
N HIS A 4 11.41 9.13 -4.30
CA HIS A 4 11.97 7.78 -4.38
C HIS A 4 10.86 6.75 -4.28
N ARG A 5 10.73 5.91 -5.31
CA ARG A 5 9.73 4.83 -5.33
C ARG A 5 10.40 3.49 -5.11
N GLU A 6 9.93 2.76 -4.11
CA GLU A 6 10.36 1.37 -3.87
C GLU A 6 9.13 0.45 -3.95
N HIS A 7 9.34 -0.78 -4.44
CA HIS A 7 8.28 -1.78 -4.50
C HIS A 7 8.71 -3.08 -3.83
N ILE A 8 7.95 -3.48 -2.81
CA ILE A 8 8.24 -4.62 -1.94
C ILE A 8 7.10 -5.62 -2.03
N ASN A 9 7.45 -6.91 -2.16
CA ASN A 9 6.46 -7.99 -2.15
C ASN A 9 6.59 -8.86 -0.89
N GLY A 10 5.52 -8.93 -0.11
CA GLY A 10 5.46 -9.79 1.06
C GLY A 10 6.17 -9.23 2.29
N TYR A 11 5.91 -9.90 3.42
CA TYR A 11 6.34 -9.42 4.74
C TYR A 11 7.83 -9.61 5.01
N ASP A 12 8.43 -10.69 4.51
CA ASP A 12 9.85 -10.96 4.73
C ASP A 12 10.73 -9.89 4.08
N ASP A 13 10.40 -9.49 2.85
CA ASP A 13 11.16 -8.47 2.13
C ASP A 13 10.88 -7.07 2.70
N PHE A 14 9.66 -6.83 3.17
CA PHE A 14 9.35 -5.64 3.96
C PHE A 14 10.24 -5.54 5.19
N CYS A 15 10.39 -6.61 5.96
CA CYS A 15 11.26 -6.61 7.13
C CYS A 15 12.72 -6.35 6.76
N LYS A 16 13.25 -7.03 5.74
CA LYS A 16 14.64 -6.86 5.28
C LYS A 16 14.92 -5.45 4.78
N PHE A 17 13.95 -4.83 4.11
CA PHE A 17 14.06 -3.46 3.64
C PHE A 17 14.13 -2.50 4.83
N PHE A 18 13.14 -2.55 5.73
CA PHE A 18 13.06 -1.64 6.88
C PHE A 18 14.11 -1.89 7.97
N GLU A 19 14.81 -3.03 7.97
CA GLU A 19 15.98 -3.24 8.81
C GLU A 19 17.19 -2.40 8.36
N LYS A 20 17.30 -2.15 7.05
CA LYS A 20 18.45 -1.45 6.44
C LYS A 20 18.11 -0.03 6.00
N PHE A 21 16.84 0.27 5.84
CA PHE A 21 16.35 1.54 5.34
C PHE A 21 16.44 2.61 6.43
N GLU A 22 17.03 3.75 6.07
CA GLU A 22 17.16 4.92 6.92
C GLU A 22 16.56 6.12 6.20
N SER A 23 15.56 6.74 6.81
CA SER A 23 14.84 7.89 6.26
C SER A 23 15.71 9.16 6.21
N LYS A 24 16.77 9.26 7.02
CA LYS A 24 17.69 10.41 7.08
C LYS A 24 16.95 11.76 7.21
N GLY A 25 15.88 11.79 8.00
CA GLY A 25 15.05 12.98 8.20
C GLY A 25 14.02 13.26 7.11
N LYS A 26 13.89 12.38 6.11
CA LYS A 26 12.94 12.54 5.00
C LYS A 26 11.60 11.89 5.30
N THR A 27 10.54 12.45 4.72
CA THR A 27 9.20 11.90 4.83
C THR A 27 9.09 10.58 4.05
N VAL A 28 8.54 9.56 4.70
CA VAL A 28 8.37 8.22 4.13
C VAL A 28 6.90 7.85 4.22
N HIS A 29 6.32 7.47 3.09
CA HIS A 29 4.94 7.01 2.98
C HIS A 29 4.93 5.57 2.50
N VAL A 30 4.23 4.71 3.24
CA VAL A 30 4.13 3.29 2.94
C VAL A 30 2.70 2.98 2.53
N TYR A 31 2.53 2.53 1.30
CA TYR A 31 1.27 2.11 0.72
C TYR A 31 1.15 0.59 0.74
N PHE A 32 0.12 0.07 1.41
CA PHE A 32 -0.18 -1.35 1.48
C PHE A 32 -1.34 -1.69 0.52
N SER A 33 -1.08 -2.63 -0.38
CA SER A 33 -2.02 -3.10 -1.40
C SER A 33 -2.08 -4.62 -1.45
N GLY A 34 -3.18 -5.17 -1.96
CA GLY A 34 -3.25 -6.59 -2.29
C GLY A 34 -2.30 -6.93 -3.43
N SER A 35 -1.69 -8.11 -3.40
CA SER A 35 -0.79 -8.54 -4.47
C SER A 35 -1.43 -8.52 -5.86
N LYS A 36 -0.63 -8.29 -6.88
CA LYS A 36 -1.10 -8.32 -8.27
C LYS A 36 -1.39 -9.75 -8.72
N LEU A 37 -2.44 -9.90 -9.53
CA LEU A 37 -2.82 -11.12 -10.24
C LEU A 37 -2.07 -11.18 -11.59
N GLU A 38 -2.29 -12.25 -12.35
CA GLU A 38 -1.67 -12.45 -13.68
C GLU A 38 -2.02 -11.35 -14.69
N ASN A 39 -3.15 -10.65 -14.49
CA ASN A 39 -3.55 -9.51 -15.32
C ASN A 39 -2.83 -8.20 -14.95
N GLY A 40 -1.97 -8.19 -13.92
CA GLY A 40 -1.26 -7.01 -13.43
C GLY A 40 -2.04 -6.14 -12.44
N GLU A 41 -3.29 -6.49 -12.13
CA GLU A 41 -4.15 -5.75 -11.19
C GLU A 41 -4.19 -6.42 -9.83
N SER A 42 -4.43 -5.65 -8.76
CA SER A 42 -4.60 -6.20 -7.42
C SER A 42 -5.85 -7.09 -7.35
N TRP A 43 -5.82 -8.16 -6.55
CA TRP A 43 -7.06 -8.91 -6.25
C TRP A 43 -8.07 -8.11 -5.40
N CYS A 44 -7.66 -6.96 -4.86
CA CYS A 44 -8.47 -6.09 -4.04
C CYS A 44 -9.06 -4.95 -4.89
N ASP A 45 -10.39 -4.93 -5.01
CA ASP A 45 -11.16 -3.93 -5.76
C ASP A 45 -10.83 -2.49 -5.30
N ASP A 46 -10.84 -2.25 -3.99
CA ASP A 46 -10.52 -0.93 -3.42
C ASP A 46 -9.08 -0.50 -3.75
N CYS A 47 -8.13 -1.44 -3.87
CA CYS A 47 -6.77 -1.12 -4.32
C CYS A 47 -6.74 -0.71 -5.80
N ILE A 48 -7.55 -1.35 -6.65
CA ILE A 48 -7.68 -0.98 -8.08
C ILE A 48 -8.25 0.44 -8.19
N ARG A 49 -9.27 0.79 -7.40
CA ARG A 49 -9.89 2.13 -7.43
C ARG A 49 -8.97 3.22 -6.87
N ALA A 50 -8.22 2.93 -5.80
CA ALA A 50 -7.34 3.90 -5.17
C ALA A 50 -6.04 4.15 -5.95
N TRP A 51 -5.49 3.15 -6.63
CA TRP A 51 -4.22 3.28 -7.34
C TRP A 51 -4.15 4.46 -8.34
N PRO A 52 -5.12 4.69 -9.25
CA PRO A 52 -5.06 5.82 -10.18
C PRO A 52 -5.10 7.19 -9.46
N VAL A 53 -5.76 7.28 -8.30
CA VAL A 53 -5.79 8.49 -7.49
C VAL A 53 -4.41 8.77 -6.88
N ILE A 54 -3.83 7.75 -6.24
CA ILE A 54 -2.51 7.84 -5.62
C ILE A 54 -1.44 8.14 -6.67
N GLU A 55 -1.42 7.37 -7.76
CA GLU A 55 -0.45 7.55 -8.83
C GLU A 55 -0.57 8.94 -9.48
N GLY A 56 -1.80 9.44 -9.66
CA GLY A 56 -2.04 10.81 -10.14
C GLY A 56 -1.41 11.86 -9.24
N VAL A 57 -1.50 11.71 -7.92
CA VAL A 57 -0.85 12.63 -6.96
C VAL A 57 0.67 12.48 -6.98
N LEU A 58 1.19 11.25 -6.97
CA LEU A 58 2.65 11.02 -7.03
C LEU A 58 3.27 11.64 -8.30
N LYS A 59 2.59 11.52 -9.45
CA LYS A 59 3.00 12.15 -10.72
C LYS A 59 3.07 13.68 -10.62
N LYS A 60 2.14 14.32 -9.89
CA LYS A 60 2.21 15.77 -9.63
C LYS A 60 3.45 16.13 -8.80
N LEU A 61 3.80 15.30 -7.82
CA LEU A 61 4.94 15.52 -6.92
C LEU A 61 6.31 15.29 -7.59
N GLU A 62 6.37 14.39 -8.58
CA GLU A 62 7.58 14.10 -9.36
C GLU A 62 8.01 15.26 -10.29
N GLY A 63 7.18 16.30 -10.44
CA GLY A 63 7.44 17.45 -11.30
C GLY A 63 7.45 17.09 -12.79
N PRO A 64 7.40 18.09 -13.69
CA PRO A 64 7.47 17.87 -15.13
C PRO A 64 8.89 17.51 -15.54
N SER A 65 9.32 16.28 -15.30
CA SER A 65 10.48 15.70 -15.98
C SER A 65 10.02 15.17 -17.35
N GLN A 66 9.96 16.09 -18.31
CA GLN A 66 9.91 15.85 -19.76
C GLN A 66 8.85 14.87 -20.27
N GLU A 67 7.75 15.43 -20.76
CA GLU A 67 6.77 14.78 -21.63
C GLU A 67 7.46 14.21 -22.88
N HIS A 68 7.73 12.90 -22.94
CA HIS A 68 7.90 12.16 -24.20
C HIS A 68 7.64 10.67 -23.98
N GLU A 69 6.39 10.29 -23.71
CA GLU A 69 5.89 9.00 -24.21
C GLU A 69 4.43 9.08 -24.64
N GLU A 70 4.11 10.14 -25.40
CA GLU A 70 3.08 10.04 -26.44
C GLU A 70 3.80 9.96 -27.79
N SER A 71 4.50 8.85 -28.05
CA SER A 71 5.24 8.67 -29.31
C SER A 71 5.04 7.32 -30.00
N GLU A 72 4.07 6.50 -29.55
CA GLU A 72 3.76 5.23 -30.22
C GLU A 72 2.46 5.24 -31.05
N THR A 73 1.61 6.27 -30.93
CA THR A 73 0.37 6.36 -31.72
C THR A 73 0.49 7.23 -32.98
N LYS A 74 1.47 8.14 -33.07
CA LYS A 74 1.66 9.00 -34.27
C LYS A 74 2.50 8.39 -35.38
N LYS A 75 3.09 7.20 -35.19
CA LYS A 75 3.86 6.50 -36.23
C LYS A 75 3.03 5.56 -37.11
N ILE A 76 1.77 5.30 -36.74
CA ILE A 76 0.90 4.37 -37.47
C ILE A 76 -0.04 5.11 -38.44
N GLU A 77 -0.40 6.37 -38.17
CA GLU A 77 -1.39 7.08 -39.01
C GLU A 77 -0.82 7.62 -40.34
N GLU A 78 0.49 7.82 -40.44
CA GLU A 78 1.14 8.27 -41.69
C GLU A 78 1.44 7.11 -42.67
N GLN A 79 1.40 5.85 -42.23
CA GLN A 79 1.68 4.68 -43.08
C GLN A 79 0.43 4.05 -43.71
N VAL A 80 -0.78 4.46 -43.32
CA VAL A 80 -2.04 3.85 -43.77
C VAL A 80 -2.59 4.47 -45.07
N LEU A 81 -2.05 5.60 -45.54
CA LEU A 81 -2.58 6.32 -46.71
C LEU A 81 -2.02 5.88 -48.07
N GLU A 82 -1.16 4.85 -48.14
CA GLU A 82 -0.47 4.48 -49.39
C GLU A 82 -0.61 3.02 -49.84
N THR A 83 -1.67 2.31 -49.44
CA THR A 83 -2.08 1.07 -50.14
C THR A 83 -3.50 1.20 -50.70
N LYS A 84 -3.51 1.40 -52.01
CA LYS A 84 -4.66 1.63 -52.88
C LYS A 84 -5.50 0.35 -53.03
N GLU A 85 -6.80 0.60 -53.21
CA GLU A 85 -7.77 -0.12 -54.03
C GLU A 85 -7.35 -1.46 -54.64
N GLU A 86 -8.02 -2.55 -54.24
CA GLU A 86 -8.76 -3.43 -55.17
C GLU A 86 -9.75 -4.34 -54.40
N LYS A 87 -11.01 -4.30 -54.82
CA LYS A 87 -12.09 -5.31 -54.59
C LYS A 87 -12.11 -6.15 -55.91
N PRO A 88 -12.64 -7.40 -56.05
CA PRO A 88 -13.74 -7.95 -55.24
C PRO A 88 -13.96 -9.52 -55.15
N LYS A 89 -14.98 -9.88 -54.34
CA LYS A 89 -15.99 -10.98 -54.47
C LYS A 89 -15.85 -12.34 -53.74
N GLU A 90 -17.00 -12.66 -53.12
CA GLU A 90 -17.72 -13.93 -53.01
C GLU A 90 -17.51 -14.88 -51.81
N ALA A 91 -18.53 -14.81 -50.93
CA ALA A 91 -19.41 -15.90 -50.48
C ALA A 91 -18.79 -17.19 -49.94
N LYS A 92 -19.08 -17.49 -48.67
CA LYS A 92 -19.88 -18.68 -48.30
C LYS A 92 -20.36 -18.66 -46.84
N LYS A 93 -21.68 -18.73 -46.73
CA LYS A 93 -22.54 -19.25 -45.65
C LYS A 93 -21.96 -20.50 -44.97
N THR A 94 -22.26 -20.69 -43.67
CA THR A 94 -22.66 -21.94 -42.94
C THR A 94 -22.39 -21.74 -41.43
N LYS A 95 -23.43 -21.49 -40.61
CA LYS A 95 -24.14 -22.44 -39.72
C LYS A 95 -23.40 -22.61 -38.37
N GLU A 96 -23.89 -21.98 -37.28
CA GLU A 96 -24.80 -22.58 -36.29
C GLU A 96 -24.22 -23.84 -35.66
N GLN A 97 -23.85 -23.76 -34.38
CA GLN A 97 -24.20 -24.77 -33.38
C GLN A 97 -24.00 -24.23 -31.96
N GLU A 98 -25.12 -23.81 -31.41
CA GLU A 98 -25.50 -23.93 -30.02
C GLU A 98 -25.21 -25.35 -29.51
N ASN A 99 -24.62 -25.47 -28.31
CA ASN A 99 -24.97 -26.58 -27.41
C ASN A 99 -24.61 -26.25 -25.96
N LYS A 100 -25.67 -26.13 -25.17
CA LYS A 100 -25.74 -26.28 -23.71
C LYS A 100 -26.64 -27.50 -23.46
N PRO A 101 -26.32 -28.38 -22.50
CA PRO A 101 -27.28 -28.65 -21.42
C PRO A 101 -26.55 -28.78 -20.05
N LYS A 102 -26.99 -28.15 -18.96
CA LYS A 102 -28.04 -28.54 -17.99
C LYS A 102 -27.89 -29.96 -17.42
N GLU A 103 -27.60 -30.05 -16.11
CA GLU A 103 -28.32 -30.78 -15.04
C GLU A 103 -27.45 -30.74 -13.76
N ALA A 104 -27.82 -30.06 -12.67
CA ALA A 104 -28.81 -30.43 -11.65
C ALA A 104 -28.48 -31.75 -10.93
N LYS A 105 -27.96 -31.67 -9.68
CA LYS A 105 -28.30 -32.63 -8.62
C LYS A 105 -28.22 -32.00 -7.24
N LYS A 106 -29.25 -32.32 -6.47
CA LYS A 106 -29.70 -31.83 -5.17
C LYS A 106 -29.65 -33.01 -4.19
N THR A 107 -29.13 -32.79 -2.98
CA THR A 107 -29.37 -33.54 -1.72
C THR A 107 -28.75 -32.68 -0.61
N LYS A 108 -29.44 -32.00 0.31
CA LYS A 108 -30.45 -32.33 1.36
C LYS A 108 -29.93 -33.21 2.51
N GLU A 109 -29.94 -32.59 3.71
CA GLU A 109 -30.11 -33.11 5.08
C GLU A 109 -29.05 -34.02 5.73
N HIS A 110 -28.54 -33.64 6.92
CA HIS A 110 -29.08 -34.02 8.25
C HIS A 110 -28.15 -33.46 9.36
N GLU A 111 -28.56 -32.46 10.14
CA GLU A 111 -28.93 -32.58 11.56
C GLU A 111 -28.10 -33.59 12.40
N SER A 112 -27.32 -33.07 13.37
CA SER A 112 -27.27 -33.51 14.78
C SER A 112 -26.24 -32.71 15.63
N LYS A 113 -26.75 -31.90 16.57
CA LYS A 113 -26.17 -31.64 17.93
C LYS A 113 -26.54 -32.86 18.83
N PRO A 114 -26.20 -33.01 20.14
CA PRO A 114 -25.56 -32.12 21.16
C PRO A 114 -24.35 -32.81 21.86
N LYS A 115 -23.65 -32.37 22.92
CA LYS A 115 -24.00 -31.87 24.28
C LYS A 115 -22.65 -31.53 24.98
N GLU A 116 -22.44 -30.33 25.50
CA GLU A 116 -22.39 -29.98 26.95
C GLU A 116 -21.49 -30.88 27.84
N THR A 117 -20.46 -30.31 28.50
CA THR A 117 -20.35 -30.25 29.98
C THR A 117 -19.06 -29.57 30.48
N LYS A 118 -19.28 -28.53 31.31
CA LYS A 118 -18.64 -28.16 32.59
C LYS A 118 -17.17 -27.68 32.70
N GLU A 119 -17.10 -26.40 33.09
CA GLU A 119 -16.22 -25.74 34.08
C GLU A 119 -15.73 -26.60 35.28
N PRO A 120 -14.65 -26.16 35.98
CA PRO A 120 -14.86 -25.31 37.16
C PRO A 120 -13.97 -24.05 37.24
N GLU A 121 -14.59 -22.97 37.76
CA GLU A 121 -13.94 -21.79 38.36
C GLU A 121 -12.88 -22.15 39.43
N SER A 122 -11.85 -21.30 39.55
CA SER A 122 -11.23 -21.02 40.85
C SER A 122 -10.75 -19.57 40.94
N LYS A 123 -11.25 -18.90 41.98
CA LYS A 123 -11.05 -17.50 42.36
C LYS A 123 -9.72 -17.31 43.14
N LEU A 124 -9.22 -16.06 43.15
CA LEU A 124 -9.06 -15.20 44.35
C LEU A 124 -7.66 -14.58 44.62
N LYS A 125 -7.72 -13.28 45.00
CA LYS A 125 -6.77 -12.37 45.71
C LYS A 125 -5.79 -11.57 44.82
N LYS A 126 -5.86 -10.22 44.71
CA LYS A 126 -6.03 -9.05 45.63
C LYS A 126 -4.71 -8.59 46.28
N LYS A 127 -4.39 -7.29 46.05
CA LYS A 127 -3.45 -6.34 46.72
C LYS A 127 -2.41 -5.78 45.73
N LYS A 128 -1.98 -4.51 45.75
CA LYS A 128 -2.26 -3.33 46.59
C LYS A 128 -1.45 -2.16 45.97
N GLU A 129 -2.03 -0.97 45.88
CA GLU A 129 -1.32 0.32 45.70
C GLU A 129 -0.33 0.58 46.84
N GLN A 130 0.83 1.18 46.54
CA GLN A 130 1.32 2.38 47.25
C GLN A 130 2.67 2.88 46.70
N ASP A 131 2.70 4.19 46.52
CA ASP A 131 3.80 5.16 46.46
C ASP A 131 5.20 4.76 46.96
N GLY A 132 6.20 5.31 46.28
CA GLY A 132 7.59 5.36 46.72
C GLY A 132 8.48 6.23 45.82
N LYS A 133 8.50 7.54 46.09
CA LYS A 133 9.54 8.52 45.72
C LYS A 133 10.92 8.06 46.24
N PRO A 134 12.05 8.34 45.56
CA PRO A 134 12.95 9.39 46.04
C PRO A 134 13.45 10.37 44.97
N GLU A 135 13.74 11.56 45.47
CA GLU A 135 14.39 12.74 44.91
C GLU A 135 15.86 12.72 45.34
N VAL A 136 16.82 13.09 44.46
CA VAL A 136 18.08 13.80 44.79
C VAL A 136 18.80 14.27 43.50
N ALA A 137 18.56 15.54 43.15
CA ALA A 137 19.52 16.66 43.02
C ALA A 137 20.97 16.51 42.47
N MET A 138 21.32 17.55 41.67
CA MET A 138 22.64 18.25 41.54
C MET A 138 23.76 17.57 40.72
N GLU A 139 24.58 18.22 39.89
CA GLU A 139 24.74 19.60 39.41
C GLU A 139 25.84 19.61 38.30
N THR A 140 25.70 20.54 37.35
CA THR A 140 26.64 21.12 36.36
C THR A 140 27.96 20.44 35.94
N LYS A 141 28.23 20.44 34.62
CA LYS A 141 29.39 21.16 34.08
C LYS A 141 29.23 21.52 32.59
N GLU A 142 29.17 22.82 32.37
CA GLU A 142 29.41 23.57 31.14
C GLU A 142 30.82 23.28 30.60
N GLN A 143 30.95 23.15 29.28
CA GLN A 143 32.15 23.56 28.54
C GLN A 143 31.83 23.69 27.05
N GLU A 144 31.62 24.95 26.63
CA GLU A 144 31.73 25.43 25.27
C GLU A 144 33.14 25.22 24.71
N SER A 145 33.21 24.95 23.41
CA SER A 145 34.13 25.51 22.41
C SER A 145 34.36 24.47 21.31
N LYS A 146 34.49 24.79 20.02
CA LYS A 146 34.23 25.96 19.19
C LYS A 146 34.55 25.46 17.78
N THR A 147 33.89 26.03 16.77
CA THR A 147 34.33 26.11 15.36
C THR A 147 34.11 24.85 14.52
N THR A 148 33.11 24.89 13.65
CA THR A 148 33.34 25.38 12.27
C THR A 148 32.00 25.61 11.60
N GLU A 149 31.71 26.90 11.39
CA GLU A 149 30.78 27.37 10.38
C GLU A 149 31.43 27.05 9.03
N GLU A 150 30.96 26.01 8.38
CA GLU A 150 31.17 25.79 6.95
C GLU A 150 29.78 25.77 6.32
N SER A 151 29.50 26.84 5.59
CA SER A 151 28.36 26.98 4.72
C SER A 151 28.23 25.76 3.83
N ALA A 152 27.17 24.99 4.07
CA ALA A 152 26.47 24.30 3.01
C ALA A 152 25.01 24.66 3.20
N GLU A 153 24.56 25.69 2.49
CA GLU A 153 23.20 25.74 1.98
C GLU A 153 23.06 24.52 1.07
N LYS A 154 22.96 23.34 1.68
CA LYS A 154 22.50 22.16 1.00
C LYS A 154 21.02 22.43 0.91
N GLU A 155 20.61 22.99 -0.23
CA GLU A 155 19.24 22.88 -0.74
C GLU A 155 18.66 21.59 -0.16
N GLU A 156 17.83 21.72 0.89
CA GLU A 156 17.12 20.59 1.44
C GLU A 156 16.13 20.24 0.36
N SER A 157 16.61 19.42 -0.56
CA SER A 157 15.81 18.79 -1.57
C SER A 157 14.72 18.08 -0.79
N ASN A 158 13.50 18.62 -0.83
CA ASN A 158 12.27 17.99 -0.38
C ASN A 158 12.16 16.65 -1.11
N GLU A 159 12.82 15.66 -0.52
CA GLU A 159 13.00 14.33 -1.04
C GLU A 159 12.18 13.42 -0.15
N SER A 160 11.22 12.73 -0.72
CA SER A 160 10.32 11.83 -0.01
C SER A 160 10.40 10.43 -0.58
N TYR A 161 10.05 9.45 0.24
CA TYR A 161 9.99 8.05 -0.16
C TYR A 161 8.54 7.60 -0.23
N PHE A 162 8.18 6.98 -1.36
CA PHE A 162 6.94 6.24 -1.51
C PHE A 162 7.26 4.74 -1.66
N ILE A 163 6.84 3.95 -0.68
CA ILE A 163 7.10 2.51 -0.63
C ILE A 163 5.79 1.77 -0.90
N TYR A 164 5.69 1.13 -2.05
CA TYR A 164 4.59 0.22 -2.38
C TYR A 164 4.87 -1.14 -1.75
N VAL A 165 3.93 -1.66 -0.95
CA VAL A 165 4.02 -2.98 -0.32
C VAL A 165 2.83 -3.84 -0.74
N GLU A 166 3.11 -4.94 -1.44
CA GLU A 166 2.12 -5.99 -1.67
C GLU A 166 2.05 -6.91 -0.44
N VAL A 167 0.87 -7.02 0.16
CA VAL A 167 0.69 -7.82 1.40
C VAL A 167 0.58 -9.34 1.14
N GLY A 168 0.64 -9.75 -0.12
CA GLY A 168 0.39 -11.13 -0.56
C GLY A 168 -1.04 -11.37 -1.05
N ASP A 169 -1.39 -12.66 -1.17
CA ASP A 169 -2.68 -13.11 -1.70
C ASP A 169 -3.85 -12.90 -0.73
N ARG A 170 -5.08 -12.95 -1.27
CA ARG A 170 -6.31 -12.70 -0.51
C ARG A 170 -6.51 -13.65 0.68
N PRO A 171 -6.34 -14.98 0.56
CA PRO A 171 -6.34 -15.88 1.71
C PRO A 171 -5.34 -15.49 2.80
N THR A 172 -4.08 -15.24 2.44
CA THR A 172 -3.02 -14.84 3.37
C THR A 172 -3.36 -13.55 4.11
N TRP A 173 -3.93 -12.55 3.43
CA TRP A 173 -4.36 -11.30 4.04
C TRP A 173 -5.56 -11.43 5.00
N LYS A 174 -6.51 -12.32 4.67
CA LYS A 174 -7.71 -12.54 5.48
C LYS A 174 -7.43 -13.24 6.80
N ASP A 175 -6.28 -13.91 6.92
CA ASP A 175 -5.86 -14.51 8.18
C ASP A 175 -5.67 -13.42 9.27
N PRO A 176 -6.36 -13.50 10.42
CA PRO A 176 -6.20 -12.53 11.50
C PRO A 176 -4.78 -12.46 12.06
N LYS A 177 -4.00 -13.53 11.90
CA LYS A 177 -2.60 -13.67 12.29
C LYS A 177 -1.63 -13.29 11.16
N SER A 178 -2.13 -12.67 10.08
CA SER A 178 -1.27 -12.09 9.05
C SER A 178 -0.24 -11.13 9.67
N SER A 179 1.02 -11.26 9.27
CA SER A 179 2.14 -10.51 9.86
C SER A 179 1.91 -9.00 9.86
N PHE A 180 1.34 -8.46 8.77
CA PHE A 180 1.02 -7.03 8.65
C PHE A 180 -0.08 -6.54 9.61
N ARG A 181 -0.99 -7.42 10.04
CA ARG A 181 -2.05 -7.10 11.03
C ARG A 181 -1.52 -7.12 12.46
N THR A 182 -0.56 -8.00 12.74
CA THR A 182 -0.01 -8.21 14.09
C THR A 182 1.24 -7.38 14.38
N ASP A 183 1.98 -6.97 13.35
CA ASP A 183 3.17 -6.13 13.50
C ASP A 183 2.75 -4.76 14.07
N LYS A 184 3.41 -4.36 15.15
CA LYS A 184 3.13 -3.10 15.85
C LYS A 184 3.54 -1.88 15.02
N ARG A 185 4.50 -2.03 14.11
CA ARG A 185 4.98 -0.96 13.23
C ARG A 185 3.95 -0.60 12.17
N THR A 186 3.25 -1.60 11.62
CA THR A 186 2.32 -1.41 10.49
C THR A 186 0.86 -1.46 10.93
N LYS A 187 0.49 -2.46 11.73
CA LYS A 187 -0.88 -2.74 12.20
C LYS A 187 -1.96 -2.41 11.17
N VAL A 188 -1.78 -2.95 9.96
CA VAL A 188 -2.66 -2.67 8.82
C VAL A 188 -3.91 -3.52 9.01
N MET A 189 -5.07 -2.86 9.11
CA MET A 189 -6.34 -3.56 9.38
C MET A 189 -7.20 -3.71 8.12
N VAL A 190 -7.01 -2.82 7.15
CA VAL A 190 -7.84 -2.68 5.94
C VAL A 190 -6.90 -2.35 4.77
N LEU A 191 -7.23 -2.83 3.57
CA LEU A 191 -6.57 -2.44 2.33
C LEU A 191 -7.54 -1.59 1.49
N PRO A 192 -7.03 -0.66 0.67
CA PRO A 192 -5.68 -0.11 0.73
C PRO A 192 -5.42 0.65 2.05
N SER A 193 -4.15 0.88 2.41
CA SER A 193 -3.79 1.80 3.49
C SER A 193 -2.51 2.54 3.14
N ILE A 194 -2.45 3.85 3.39
CA ILE A 194 -1.21 4.64 3.34
C ILE A 194 -0.86 5.06 4.75
N ILE A 195 0.38 4.83 5.17
CA ILE A 195 0.89 5.20 6.50
C ILE A 195 2.08 6.12 6.30
N ARG A 196 2.08 7.29 6.97
CA ARG A 196 3.30 8.08 7.16
C ARG A 196 4.18 7.34 8.16
N TRP A 197 5.33 6.85 7.73
CA TRP A 197 6.24 6.07 8.57
C TRP A 197 6.68 6.90 9.78
N GLU A 198 6.71 6.27 10.96
CA GLU A 198 6.99 6.91 12.27
C GLU A 198 5.99 7.99 12.71
N GLY A 199 5.01 8.36 11.87
CA GLY A 199 3.95 9.29 12.17
C GLY A 199 2.63 8.63 12.61
N HIS A 200 1.66 9.48 12.95
CA HIS A 200 0.30 9.04 13.29
C HIS A 200 -0.67 9.14 12.09
N GLN A 201 -0.29 9.88 11.05
CA GLN A 201 -1.15 10.11 9.88
C GLN A 201 -1.30 8.82 9.07
N ARG A 202 -2.54 8.48 8.74
CA ARG A 202 -2.85 7.35 7.85
C ARG A 202 -4.15 7.57 7.10
N LEU A 203 -4.18 7.06 5.88
CA LEU A 203 -5.40 6.91 5.08
C LEU A 203 -5.72 5.42 4.98
N ILE A 204 -7.01 5.09 5.11
CA ILE A 204 -7.49 3.71 5.19
C ILE A 204 -8.67 3.54 4.24
N GLY A 205 -8.67 2.45 3.46
CA GLY A 205 -9.76 2.09 2.56
C GLY A 205 -10.09 3.22 1.59
N ASP A 206 -11.37 3.58 1.54
CA ASP A 206 -11.94 4.64 0.68
C ASP A 206 -11.26 6.01 0.84
N GLN A 207 -10.59 6.28 1.96
CA GLN A 207 -9.82 7.53 2.11
C GLN A 207 -8.67 7.62 1.10
N CYS A 208 -8.15 6.49 0.63
CA CYS A 208 -7.13 6.42 -0.40
C CYS A 208 -7.69 6.74 -1.80
N GLU A 209 -9.01 6.73 -1.97
CA GLU A 209 -9.70 7.13 -3.22
C GLU A 209 -9.96 8.65 -3.26
N ASN A 210 -9.67 9.38 -2.19
CA ASN A 210 -9.87 10.83 -2.13
C ASN A 210 -8.56 11.57 -2.48
N PRO A 211 -8.50 12.27 -3.64
CA PRO A 211 -7.28 12.94 -4.08
C PRO A 211 -6.82 14.04 -3.12
N GLU A 212 -7.74 14.77 -2.49
CA GLU A 212 -7.38 15.88 -1.58
C GLU A 212 -6.74 15.35 -0.29
N LEU A 213 -7.25 14.24 0.25
CA LEU A 213 -6.66 13.61 1.43
C LEU A 213 -5.28 13.01 1.12
N VAL A 214 -5.16 12.38 -0.05
CA VAL A 214 -3.89 11.81 -0.51
C VAL A 214 -2.86 12.90 -0.76
N GLU A 215 -3.25 13.99 -1.42
CA GLU A 215 -2.39 15.15 -1.66
C GLU A 215 -1.93 15.78 -0.35
N MET A 216 -2.87 16.07 0.57
CA MET A 216 -2.55 16.58 1.91
C MET A 216 -1.57 15.66 2.64
N LEU A 217 -1.78 14.35 2.65
CA LEU A 217 -0.89 13.40 3.32
C LEU A 217 0.55 13.48 2.78
N PHE A 218 0.72 13.67 1.47
CA PHE A 218 2.05 13.71 0.85
C PHE A 218 2.75 15.06 0.98
N THR A 219 2.00 16.15 1.14
CA THR A 219 2.55 17.52 1.24
C THR A 219 2.69 18.04 2.67
N ASP A 220 2.09 17.37 3.66
CA ASP A 220 2.15 17.81 5.07
C ASP A 220 3.58 17.64 5.62
N GLU A 221 4.31 18.75 5.70
CA GLU A 221 5.58 18.83 6.43
C GLU A 221 5.25 18.89 7.94
N ASP A 222 5.89 18.06 8.78
CA ASP A 222 5.67 18.13 10.25
C ASP A 222 6.30 19.45 10.74
N ASP A 223 5.48 20.49 10.95
CA ASP A 223 5.83 21.73 11.69
C ASP A 223 6.06 21.45 13.20
#